data_AF-V7ELA6-F1
#
_entry.id   AF-V7ELA6-F1
#
_cell.length_a   1.000
_cell.length_b   1.000
_cell.length_c   1.000
_cell.angle_alpha   90.00
_cell.angle_beta   90.00
_cell.angle_gamma   90.00
#
_symmetry.space_group_name_H-M   'P 1'
#
loop_
_entity.id
_entity.type
_entity.pdbx_description
1 polymer ?
#
loop_
_entity_poly.entity_id
_entity_poly.type
_entity_poly.pdbx_seq_one_letter_code
_entity_poly.pdbx_strand_id
1 'polypeptide(L)'
;MAFWLFKSEPDVFGWSHLTAKGDAGEEWTGVRNYQARNNMRAMRIGDRGFFYHSNIGKEIVGIVEVIGESAPDSTTDDPRWDCVTVRAVQPFPCPVTLDACKVEPGLERMVLVNNTRLSVQPVMDEEWHIICRMGGL
;
A
#
# COMPACT_ATOMS: atom_id res chain seq x y z
N MET A 1 -0.58 5.06 -15.25
CA MET A 1 -0.49 5.13 -13.78
C MET A 1 -0.78 3.73 -13.29
N ALA A 2 0.11 3.15 -12.48
CA ALA A 2 -0.08 1.84 -11.89
C ALA A 2 -0.70 1.96 -10.49
N PHE A 3 -1.34 0.87 -10.03
CA PHE A 3 -1.94 0.78 -8.72
C PHE A 3 -1.27 -0.28 -7.85
N TRP A 4 -1.20 0.03 -6.56
CA TRP A 4 -0.47 -0.77 -5.58
C TRP A 4 -1.22 -0.93 -4.27
N LEU A 5 -0.73 -1.78 -3.38
CA LEU A 5 -1.19 -1.88 -2.00
C LEU A 5 0.00 -2.01 -1.06
N PHE A 6 -0.02 -1.25 0.02
CA PHE A 6 1.02 -1.19 1.05
C PHE A 6 0.44 -1.65 2.39
N LYS A 7 1.00 -2.71 2.97
CA LYS A 7 0.62 -3.21 4.29
C LYS A 7 1.46 -2.55 5.38
N SER A 8 0.80 -2.05 6.42
CA SER A 8 1.46 -1.51 7.62
C SER A 8 0.69 -1.91 8.87
N GLU A 9 1.38 -2.25 9.95
CA GLU A 9 0.74 -2.53 11.25
C GLU A 9 0.39 -1.20 11.94
N PRO A 10 -0.88 -0.95 12.29
CA PRO A 10 -1.32 0.37 12.70
C PRO A 10 -0.77 0.84 14.05
N ASP A 11 -0.35 -0.09 14.91
CA ASP A 11 0.31 0.15 16.19
C ASP A 11 1.80 0.51 16.04
N VAL A 12 2.41 0.20 14.89
CA VAL A 12 3.78 0.63 14.54
C VAL A 12 3.74 1.89 13.68
N PHE A 13 2.99 1.86 12.58
CA PHE A 13 2.84 2.96 11.65
C PHE A 13 1.45 2.93 10.98
N GLY A 14 0.44 3.43 11.69
CA GLY A 14 -0.92 3.60 11.18
C GLY A 14 -1.13 4.82 10.26
N TRP A 15 -2.36 4.96 9.77
CA TRP A 15 -2.75 6.02 8.82
C TRP A 15 -2.53 7.43 9.37
N SER A 16 -2.85 7.65 10.65
CA SER A 16 -2.64 8.94 11.32
C SER A 16 -1.18 9.39 11.27
N HIS A 17 -0.22 8.46 11.41
CA HIS A 17 1.21 8.76 11.32
C HIS A 17 1.57 9.27 9.92
N LEU A 18 1.13 8.58 8.87
CA LEU A 18 1.39 9.01 7.49
C LEU A 18 0.74 10.37 7.19
N THR A 19 -0.51 10.58 7.61
CA THR A 19 -1.18 11.87 7.41
C THR A 19 -0.47 13.02 8.13
N ALA A 20 0.12 12.77 9.30
CA ALA A 20 0.88 13.77 10.04
C ALA A 20 2.20 14.18 9.35
N LYS A 21 2.72 13.35 8.43
CA LYS A 21 3.88 13.69 7.61
C LYS A 21 3.55 14.70 6.50
N GLY A 22 2.28 14.83 6.12
CA GLY A 22 1.83 15.74 5.07
C GLY A 22 2.54 15.49 3.74
N ASP A 23 2.88 16.58 3.03
CA ASP A 23 3.51 16.50 1.70
C ASP A 23 4.95 15.99 1.72
N ALA A 24 5.61 15.93 2.89
CA ALA A 24 6.92 15.31 3.01
C ALA A 24 6.85 13.79 2.81
N GLY A 25 5.70 13.17 3.13
CA GLY A 25 5.50 11.73 3.05
C GLY A 25 6.41 10.93 4.00
N GLU A 26 6.53 9.64 3.71
CA GLU A 26 7.33 8.68 4.47
C GLU A 26 8.05 7.73 3.51
N GLU A 27 9.30 7.42 3.83
CA GLU A 27 10.07 6.37 3.17
C GLU A 27 9.54 4.99 3.58
N TRP A 28 9.23 4.13 2.60
CA TRP A 28 8.61 2.82 2.85
C TRP A 28 9.63 1.74 3.23
N THR A 29 10.39 2.01 4.29
CA THR A 29 11.54 1.22 4.76
C THR A 29 11.15 -0.16 5.32
N GLY A 30 12.16 -0.98 5.60
CA GLY A 30 11.99 -2.24 6.34
C GLY A 30 11.48 -3.42 5.51
N VAL A 31 11.24 -3.23 4.20
CA VAL A 31 10.86 -4.32 3.30
C VAL A 31 12.04 -5.27 3.11
N ARG A 32 11.87 -6.53 3.52
CA ARG A 32 12.88 -7.62 3.35
C ARG A 32 12.36 -8.78 2.52
N ASN A 33 11.44 -8.50 1.61
CA ASN A 33 10.91 -9.45 0.64
C ASN A 33 11.30 -9.02 -0.79
N TYR A 34 11.97 -9.89 -1.55
CA TYR A 34 12.46 -9.58 -2.89
C TYR A 34 11.36 -9.18 -3.87
N GLN A 35 10.18 -9.82 -3.81
CA GLN A 35 9.07 -9.50 -4.70
C GLN A 35 8.47 -8.13 -4.33
N ALA A 36 8.26 -7.86 -3.04
CA ALA A 36 7.77 -6.56 -2.58
C ALA A 36 8.72 -5.42 -2.97
N ARG A 37 10.04 -5.63 -2.81
CA ARG A 37 11.07 -4.69 -3.29
C ARG A 37 10.97 -4.48 -4.80
N ASN A 38 10.87 -5.56 -5.57
CA ASN A 38 10.77 -5.45 -7.03
C ASN A 38 9.48 -4.72 -7.48
N ASN A 39 8.38 -4.86 -6.74
CA ASN A 39 7.18 -4.06 -6.97
C ASN A 39 7.47 -2.56 -6.75
N MET A 40 8.14 -2.20 -5.66
CA MET A 40 8.55 -0.81 -5.41
C MET A 40 9.49 -0.25 -6.48
N ARG A 41 10.42 -1.06 -7.00
CA ARG A 41 11.30 -0.66 -8.12
C ARG A 41 10.55 -0.38 -9.42
N ALA A 42 9.37 -0.97 -9.60
CA ALA A 42 8.53 -0.75 -10.78
C ALA A 42 7.66 0.50 -10.67
N MET A 43 7.52 1.09 -9.48
CA MET A 43 6.72 2.29 -9.26
C MET A 43 7.34 3.53 -9.90
N ARG A 44 6.48 4.49 -10.25
CA ARG A 44 6.85 5.83 -10.70
C ARG A 44 6.16 6.89 -9.86
N ILE A 45 6.74 8.09 -9.82
CA ILE A 45 6.10 9.24 -9.18
C ILE A 45 4.68 9.44 -9.77
N GLY A 46 3.70 9.62 -8.89
CA GLY A 46 2.29 9.75 -9.25
C GLY A 46 1.51 8.45 -9.28
N ASP A 47 2.16 7.28 -9.23
CA ASP A 47 1.46 6.02 -9.01
C ASP A 47 0.75 6.02 -7.66
N ARG A 48 -0.40 5.35 -7.58
CA ARG A 48 -1.24 5.34 -6.39
C ARG A 48 -1.28 3.97 -5.74
N GLY A 49 -1.56 3.94 -4.45
CA GLY A 49 -1.80 2.68 -3.77
C GLY A 49 -2.76 2.78 -2.61
N PHE A 50 -3.21 1.63 -2.15
CA PHE A 50 -4.00 1.51 -0.93
C PHE A 50 -3.10 1.39 0.29
N PHE A 51 -3.43 2.13 1.35
CA PHE A 51 -2.85 1.93 2.68
C PHE A 51 -3.71 0.91 3.43
N TYR A 52 -3.13 -0.27 3.70
CA TYR A 52 -3.80 -1.38 4.36
C TYR A 52 -3.24 -1.59 5.76
N HIS A 53 -4.10 -1.56 6.77
CA HIS A 53 -3.75 -1.98 8.13
C HIS A 53 -3.64 -3.50 8.19
N SER A 54 -2.45 -4.01 8.46
CA SER A 54 -2.19 -5.44 8.67
C SER A 54 -2.21 -5.80 10.14
N ASN A 55 -2.42 -7.10 10.41
CA ASN A 55 -2.49 -7.69 11.75
C ASN A 55 -3.71 -7.23 12.57
N ILE A 56 -3.79 -5.94 12.87
CA ILE A 56 -4.90 -5.25 13.56
C ILE A 56 -5.75 -4.52 12.51
N GLY A 57 -7.08 -4.52 12.68
CA GLY A 57 -8.03 -3.92 11.73
C GLY A 57 -8.24 -4.80 10.49
N LYS A 58 -7.18 -5.08 9.73
CA LYS A 58 -7.22 -5.84 8.46
C LYS A 58 -8.12 -5.16 7.43
N GLU A 59 -7.83 -3.90 7.14
CA GLU A 59 -8.67 -3.04 6.31
C GLU A 59 -7.87 -2.02 5.51
N ILE A 60 -8.40 -1.65 4.35
CA ILE A 60 -7.91 -0.54 3.52
C ILE A 60 -8.54 0.74 4.05
N VAL A 61 -7.71 1.71 4.44
CA VAL A 61 -8.17 2.93 5.14
C VAL A 61 -7.93 4.21 4.35
N GLY A 62 -7.21 4.16 3.23
CA GLY A 62 -6.90 5.35 2.45
C GLY A 62 -6.06 5.09 1.21
N ILE A 63 -5.87 6.16 0.45
CA ILE A 63 -5.05 6.21 -0.77
C ILE A 63 -3.74 6.92 -0.47
N VAL A 64 -2.65 6.34 -0.94
CA VAL A 64 -1.33 6.97 -0.99
C VAL A 64 -0.91 7.23 -2.44
N GLU A 65 0.07 8.12 -2.59
CA GLU A 65 0.74 8.41 -3.86
C GLU A 65 2.25 8.29 -3.67
N VAL A 66 2.92 7.71 -4.66
CA VAL A 66 4.39 7.65 -4.74
C VAL A 66 4.92 9.03 -5.09
N ILE A 67 5.77 9.58 -4.23
CA ILE A 67 6.41 10.90 -4.40
C ILE A 67 7.94 10.83 -4.53
N GLY A 68 8.52 9.66 -4.27
CA GLY A 68 9.92 9.36 -4.52
C GLY A 68 10.04 7.95 -5.09
N GLU A 69 10.78 7.79 -6.19
CA GLU A 69 11.06 6.47 -6.77
C GLU A 69 11.98 5.65 -5.86
N SER A 70 12.17 4.37 -6.21
CA SER A 70 13.01 3.46 -5.42
C SER A 70 14.43 4.01 -5.22
N ALA A 71 14.80 4.15 -3.95
CA ALA A 71 16.12 4.57 -3.47
C ALA A 71 16.57 3.64 -2.32
N PRO A 72 17.88 3.56 -2.03
CA PRO A 72 18.40 2.71 -0.95
C PRO A 72 17.66 2.94 0.37
N ASP A 73 17.24 1.86 1.03
CA ASP A 73 16.50 1.90 2.29
C ASP A 73 17.38 2.45 3.42
N SER A 74 17.02 3.61 3.97
CA SER A 74 17.82 4.32 4.97
C SER A 74 18.02 3.54 6.29
N THR A 75 17.27 2.46 6.52
CA THR A 75 17.39 1.62 7.73
C THR A 75 18.43 0.51 7.58
N THR A 76 19.13 0.41 6.46
CA THR A 76 20.14 -0.63 6.24
C THR A 76 21.26 -0.21 5.29
N ASP A 77 22.49 -0.67 5.56
CA ASP A 77 23.63 -0.48 4.66
C ASP A 77 23.68 -1.55 3.53
N ASP A 78 22.75 -2.50 3.51
CA ASP A 78 22.71 -3.55 2.50
C ASP A 78 22.09 -3.01 1.19
N PRO A 79 22.89 -2.86 0.11
CA PRO A 79 22.44 -2.23 -1.14
C PRO A 79 21.41 -3.06 -1.91
N ARG A 80 21.08 -4.26 -1.44
CA ARG A 80 20.00 -5.07 -2.00
C ARG A 80 18.62 -4.51 -1.65
N TRP A 81 18.50 -3.65 -0.64
CA TRP A 81 17.22 -3.14 -0.15
C TRP A 81 17.06 -1.67 -0.50
N ASP A 82 15.90 -1.38 -1.07
CA ASP A 82 15.49 -0.08 -1.54
C ASP A 82 13.98 0.01 -1.41
N CYS A 83 13.48 1.23 -1.35
CA CYS A 83 12.07 1.52 -1.18
C CYS A 83 11.71 2.88 -1.78
N VAL A 84 10.41 3.07 -2.00
CA VAL A 84 9.84 4.33 -2.47
C VAL A 84 9.52 5.25 -1.30
N THR A 85 9.26 6.52 -1.58
CA THR A 85 8.62 7.44 -0.64
C THR A 85 7.16 7.65 -1.04
N VAL A 86 6.24 7.56 -0.08
CA VAL A 86 4.80 7.75 -0.31
C VAL A 86 4.22 8.83 0.59
N ARG A 87 3.18 9.51 0.14
CA ARG A 87 2.38 10.41 0.98
C ARG A 87 0.90 10.01 0.99
N ALA A 88 0.18 10.42 2.03
CA ALA A 88 -1.26 10.27 2.08
C ALA A 88 -1.94 11.22 1.07
N VAL A 89 -2.94 10.70 0.34
CA VAL A 89 -3.77 11.49 -0.59
C VAL A 89 -5.11 11.79 0.06
N GLN A 90 -5.87 10.75 0.41
CA GLN A 90 -7.17 10.89 1.05
C GLN A 90 -7.54 9.61 1.82
N PRO A 91 -8.26 9.72 2.95
CA PRO A 91 -8.81 8.56 3.63
C PRO A 91 -9.96 7.97 2.81
N PHE A 92 -10.26 6.70 3.08
CA PHE A 92 -11.51 6.09 2.62
C PHE A 92 -12.65 6.52 3.55
N PRO A 93 -13.79 7.03 3.02
CA PRO A 93 -14.98 7.28 3.81
C PRO A 93 -15.47 6.04 4.58
N CYS A 94 -15.41 4.87 3.93
CA CYS A 94 -15.72 3.57 4.52
C CYS A 94 -14.50 2.65 4.38
N PRO A 95 -13.78 2.31 5.46
CA PRO A 95 -12.70 1.34 5.39
C PRO A 95 -13.15 0.00 4.79
N VAL A 96 -12.36 -0.56 3.87
CA VAL A 96 -12.70 -1.81 3.18
C VAL A 96 -11.93 -2.96 3.84
N THR A 97 -12.64 -3.82 4.56
CA THR A 97 -12.04 -4.93 5.30
C THR A 97 -11.60 -6.07 4.37
N LEU A 98 -10.57 -6.81 4.78
CA LEU A 98 -10.12 -8.02 4.07
C LEU A 98 -11.25 -9.03 3.89
N ASP A 99 -12.13 -9.18 4.88
CA ASP A 99 -13.24 -10.12 4.80
C ASP A 99 -14.30 -9.67 3.79
N ALA A 100 -14.53 -8.36 3.63
CA ALA A 100 -15.33 -7.84 2.53
C ALA A 100 -14.67 -8.12 1.18
N CYS A 101 -13.35 -7.91 1.05
CA CYS A 101 -12.63 -8.20 -0.19
C CYS A 101 -12.71 -9.68 -0.62
N LYS A 102 -12.76 -10.61 0.34
CA LYS A 102 -12.84 -12.06 0.04
C LYS A 102 -14.16 -12.50 -0.59
N VAL A 103 -15.24 -11.74 -0.41
CA VAL A 103 -16.58 -12.10 -0.86
C VAL A 103 -17.11 -11.18 -1.97
N GLU A 104 -16.40 -10.08 -2.27
CA GLU A 104 -16.78 -9.17 -3.34
C GLU A 104 -16.43 -9.78 -4.72
N PRO A 105 -17.40 -9.86 -5.64
CA PRO A 105 -17.14 -10.31 -7.00
C PRO A 105 -16.13 -9.42 -7.73
N GLY A 106 -15.18 -10.05 -8.42
CA GLY A 106 -14.10 -9.37 -9.15
C GLY A 106 -12.80 -9.18 -8.35
N LEU A 107 -12.79 -9.49 -7.05
CA LEU A 107 -11.58 -9.45 -6.21
C LEU A 107 -11.00 -10.84 -5.92
N GLU A 108 -11.55 -11.90 -6.50
CA GLU A 108 -11.17 -13.29 -6.22
C GLU A 108 -9.70 -13.56 -6.55
N ARG A 109 -9.12 -12.78 -7.48
CA ARG A 109 -7.72 -12.89 -7.91
C ARG A 109 -6.80 -11.83 -7.31
N MET A 110 -7.34 -10.90 -6.52
CA MET A 110 -6.56 -9.84 -5.91
C MET A 110 -5.47 -10.42 -5.02
N VAL A 111 -4.27 -9.85 -5.11
CA VAL A 111 -3.11 -10.33 -4.35
C VAL A 111 -3.35 -10.23 -2.83
N LEU A 112 -4.15 -9.26 -2.40
CA LEU A 112 -4.53 -9.09 -1.00
C LEU A 112 -5.26 -10.33 -0.45
N VAL A 113 -6.15 -10.90 -1.26
CA VAL A 113 -6.96 -12.08 -0.94
C VAL A 113 -6.12 -13.36 -1.00
N ASN A 114 -5.22 -13.47 -1.98
CA ASN A 114 -4.53 -14.73 -2.29
C ASN A 114 -3.11 -14.85 -1.72
N ASN A 115 -2.45 -13.74 -1.38
CA ASN A 115 -1.09 -13.74 -0.86
C ASN A 115 -0.97 -12.80 0.35
N THR A 116 -1.18 -13.38 1.53
CA THR A 116 -1.15 -12.64 2.80
C THR A 116 0.25 -12.16 3.19
N ARG A 117 1.31 -12.84 2.72
CA ARG A 117 2.70 -12.56 3.13
C ARG A 117 3.39 -11.48 2.30
N LEU A 118 2.86 -11.13 1.14
CA LEU A 118 3.42 -10.05 0.32
C LEU A 118 2.94 -8.70 0.88
N SER A 119 3.87 -7.84 1.30
CA SER A 119 3.58 -6.56 1.97
C SER A 119 3.35 -5.39 1.01
N VAL A 120 3.98 -5.43 -0.17
CA VAL A 120 3.77 -4.46 -1.25
C VAL A 120 3.28 -5.24 -2.47
N GLN A 121 2.10 -4.92 -2.95
CA GLN A 121 1.37 -5.74 -3.92
C GLN A 121 0.96 -4.92 -5.13
N PRO A 122 0.98 -5.48 -6.36
CA PRO A 122 0.30 -4.87 -7.49
C PRO A 122 -1.22 -4.96 -7.30
N VAL A 123 -1.94 -3.99 -7.84
CA VAL A 123 -3.40 -3.95 -7.90
C VAL A 123 -3.80 -3.70 -9.36
N MET A 124 -4.69 -4.52 -9.90
CA MET A 124 -5.20 -4.32 -11.26
C MET A 124 -6.15 -3.13 -11.32
N ASP A 125 -6.30 -2.54 -12.50
CA ASP A 125 -7.19 -1.38 -12.69
C ASP A 125 -8.62 -1.73 -12.25
N GLU A 126 -9.15 -2.90 -12.59
CA GLU A 126 -10.50 -3.32 -12.20
C GLU A 126 -10.64 -3.47 -10.67
N GLU A 127 -9.62 -4.06 -10.02
CA GLU A 127 -9.58 -4.23 -8.57
C GLU A 127 -9.56 -2.87 -7.86
N TRP A 128 -8.78 -1.92 -8.39
CA TRP A 128 -8.70 -0.56 -7.87
C TRP A 128 -10.07 0.13 -7.86
N HIS A 129 -10.80 0.06 -8.98
CA HIS A 129 -12.11 0.69 -9.09
C HIS A 129 -13.15 0.03 -8.18
N ILE A 130 -13.11 -1.30 -8.05
CA ILE A 130 -13.99 -2.03 -7.12
C ILE A 130 -13.75 -1.58 -5.69
N ILE A 131 -12.49 -1.56 -5.24
CA ILE A 131 -12.14 -1.16 -3.87
C ILE A 131 -12.51 0.31 -3.61
N CYS A 132 -12.23 1.22 -4.55
CA CYS A 132 -12.65 2.63 -4.42
C CYS A 132 -14.15 2.76 -4.22
N ARG A 133 -14.95 2.08 -5.07
CA ARG A 133 -16.41 2.06 -4.96
C ARG A 133 -16.88 1.50 -3.61
N MET A 134 -16.32 0.39 -3.15
CA MET A 134 -16.62 -0.17 -1.83
C MET A 134 -16.26 0.82 -0.70
N GLY A 135 -15.19 1.57 -0.89
CA GLY A 135 -14.71 2.59 0.04
C GLY A 135 -15.50 3.89 0.03
N GLY A 136 -16.43 4.07 -0.92
CA GLY A 136 -17.21 5.29 -1.08
C GLY A 136 -16.52 6.39 -1.88
N LEU A 137 -15.58 6.04 -2.76
CA LEU A 137 -14.89 6.94 -3.70
C LEU A 137 -15.31 6.71 -5.16
#